data_AF-A0A453MAM2-F1
#
_entry.id   AF-A0A453MAM2-F1
#
_cell.length_a   1.000
_cell.length_b   1.000
_cell.length_c   1.000
_cell.angle_alpha   90.00
_cell.angle_beta   90.00
_cell.angle_gamma   90.00
#
_symmetry.space_group_name_H-M   'P 1'
#
loop_
_entity.id
_entity.type
_entity.pdbx_description
1 polymer ?
#
loop_
_entity_poly.entity_id
_entity_poly.type
_entity_poly.pdbx_seq_one_letter_code
_entity_poly.pdbx_strand_id
1 'polypeptide(L)'
;MGTNRDLTPACVRKVVPQSSPSEEMGSYWGYKVRYASNLSGVINDSPYKEGYDHIIGTSEHGETIISSELILPSFRHLLIAFGGLAGLEESIEEDPNLNGKGANDVFPCYLNTCPNQGSRTIRTEEALLISLQYFQDPIRRAGMAS
;
A
#
# COMPACT_ATOMS: atom_id res chain seq x y z
N MET A 1 5.04 58.47 17.06
CA MET A 1 3.77 57.86 16.58
C MET A 1 4.07 56.43 16.13
N GLY A 2 3.62 55.42 16.89
CA GLY A 2 3.50 54.05 16.37
C GLY A 2 4.47 52.96 16.86
N THR A 3 4.98 53.00 18.10
CA THR A 3 5.59 51.83 18.75
C THR A 3 4.52 51.06 19.53
N ASN A 4 3.69 50.28 18.84
CA ASN A 4 2.89 49.26 19.49
C ASN A 4 2.67 48.11 18.52
N ARG A 5 3.66 47.21 18.44
CA ARG A 5 3.44 45.89 17.85
C ARG A 5 2.76 45.07 18.94
N ASP A 6 1.50 44.76 18.72
CA ASP A 6 0.68 43.95 19.61
C ASP A 6 1.35 42.59 19.81
N LEU A 7 1.94 42.37 20.99
CA LEU A 7 2.59 41.14 21.41
C LEU A 7 1.55 40.25 22.12
N THR A 8 0.42 39.98 21.46
CA THR A 8 -0.37 38.80 21.83
C THR A 8 0.59 37.61 21.77
N PRO A 9 0.68 36.74 22.81
CA PRO A 9 1.64 35.66 22.82
C PRO A 9 1.33 34.82 21.59
N ALA A 10 2.24 34.86 20.61
CA ALA A 10 2.13 34.04 19.42
C ALA A 10 1.88 32.62 19.91
N CYS A 11 0.75 32.03 19.51
CA CYS A 11 0.37 30.68 19.89
C CYS A 11 1.62 29.78 19.83
N VAL A 12 2.03 29.22 20.97
CA VAL A 12 3.26 28.43 21.07
C VAL A 12 3.03 27.17 20.23
N ARG A 13 3.73 27.06 19.10
CA ARG A 13 3.66 25.89 18.22
C ARG A 13 4.82 24.94 18.54
N LYS A 14 4.52 23.65 18.55
CA LYS A 14 5.51 22.58 18.75
C LYS A 14 5.60 21.73 17.48
N VAL A 15 6.81 21.44 17.04
CA VAL A 15 7.04 20.44 15.99
C VAL A 15 6.71 19.07 16.55
N VAL A 16 5.88 18.32 15.84
CA VAL A 16 5.46 16.95 16.20
C VAL A 16 6.02 15.95 15.18
N PRO A 17 6.10 14.66 15.53
CA PRO A 17 6.38 13.61 14.57
C PRO A 17 5.44 13.69 13.36
N GLN A 18 5.95 13.30 12.18
CA GLN A 18 5.16 13.29 10.96
C GLN A 18 3.97 12.33 11.00
N SER A 19 3.99 11.32 11.89
CA SER A 19 2.91 10.36 12.07
C SER A 19 1.74 10.88 12.91
N SER A 20 1.96 11.90 13.76
CA SER A 20 0.95 12.41 14.70
C SER A 20 -0.39 12.77 14.05
N PRO A 21 -0.47 13.46 12.89
CA PRO A 21 -1.76 13.73 12.25
C PRO A 21 -2.56 12.47 11.90
N SER A 22 -1.88 11.38 11.50
CA SER A 22 -2.53 10.13 11.14
C SER A 22 -2.84 9.25 12.35
N GLU A 23 -1.89 9.11 13.28
CA GLU A 23 -2.02 8.23 14.45
C GLU A 23 -2.94 8.81 15.53
N GLU A 24 -2.90 10.13 15.75
CA GLU A 24 -3.65 10.78 16.84
C GLU A 24 -4.98 11.39 16.36
N MET A 25 -5.05 11.83 15.10
CA MET A 25 -6.22 12.54 14.56
C MET A 25 -6.92 11.80 13.41
N GLY A 26 -6.44 10.63 12.99
CA GLY A 26 -7.02 9.85 11.89
C GLY A 26 -6.99 10.57 10.53
N SER A 27 -6.14 11.59 10.38
CA SER A 27 -6.08 12.44 9.19
C SER A 27 -4.99 11.95 8.23
N TYR A 28 -5.31 11.89 6.93
CA TYR A 28 -4.31 11.59 5.90
C TYR A 28 -3.28 12.71 5.81
N TRP A 29 -1.99 12.36 5.88
CA TRP A 29 -0.88 13.31 5.88
C TRP A 29 0.11 13.09 4.72
N GLY A 30 -0.40 12.57 3.60
CA GLY A 30 0.41 12.26 2.43
C GLY A 30 1.02 10.85 2.48
N TYR A 31 1.99 10.63 1.60
CA TYR A 31 2.75 9.38 1.51
C TYR A 31 4.25 9.67 1.47
N LYS A 32 5.06 8.65 1.76
CA LYS A 32 6.51 8.69 1.58
C LYS A 32 6.89 7.87 0.35
N VAL A 33 7.85 8.35 -0.42
CA VAL A 33 8.42 7.62 -1.54
C VAL A 33 9.68 6.91 -1.07
N ARG A 34 9.79 5.62 -1.37
CA ARG A 34 10.97 4.80 -1.12
C ARG A 34 11.35 4.09 -2.41
N TYR A 35 12.63 4.15 -2.75
CA TYR A 35 13.19 3.37 -3.84
C TYR A 35 13.71 2.03 -3.32
N ALA A 36 13.53 0.97 -4.09
CA ALA A 36 14.11 -0.35 -3.87
C ALA A 36 14.74 -0.83 -5.18
N SER A 37 15.83 -1.58 -5.10
CA SER A 37 16.55 -2.07 -6.28
C SER A 37 15.88 -3.26 -6.96
N ASN A 38 15.02 -3.98 -6.25
CA ASN A 38 14.30 -5.17 -6.71
C ASN A 38 13.10 -5.46 -5.77
N LEU A 39 12.30 -6.48 -6.10
CA LEU A 39 11.07 -6.80 -5.38
C LEU A 39 11.33 -7.30 -3.95
N SER A 40 12.36 -8.11 -3.74
CA SER A 40 12.75 -8.59 -2.41
C SER A 40 13.16 -7.43 -1.50
N GLY A 41 13.84 -6.40 -2.01
CA GLY A 41 14.14 -5.17 -1.27
C GLY A 41 12.89 -4.32 -0.95
N VAL A 42 11.82 -4.42 -1.76
CA VAL A 42 10.52 -3.82 -1.37
C VAL A 42 9.99 -4.48 -0.10
N ILE A 43 10.08 -5.80 0.01
CA ILE A 43 9.51 -6.57 1.12
C ILE A 43 10.41 -6.55 2.35
N ASN A 44 11.69 -6.86 2.18
CA ASN A 44 12.65 -7.08 3.27
C ASN A 44 13.14 -5.78 3.91
N ASP A 45 13.32 -4.70 3.13
CA ASP A 45 13.78 -3.40 3.62
C ASP A 45 12.59 -2.48 3.98
N SER A 46 11.59 -3.05 4.64
CA SER A 46 10.40 -2.31 5.11
C SER A 46 10.80 -1.20 6.11
N PRO A 47 10.15 -0.02 6.05
CA PRO A 47 10.38 1.04 7.04
C PRO A 47 9.82 0.70 8.43
N TYR A 48 9.05 -0.38 8.54
CA TYR A 48 8.43 -0.82 9.79
C TYR A 48 9.28 -1.91 10.43
N LYS A 49 9.48 -1.81 11.75
CA LYS A 49 10.31 -2.75 12.53
C LYS A 49 9.84 -4.21 12.37
N GLU A 50 8.53 -4.40 12.28
CA GLU A 50 7.89 -5.73 12.18
C GLU A 50 7.65 -6.15 10.72
N GLY A 51 8.12 -5.36 9.75
CA GLY A 51 7.87 -5.58 8.32
C GLY A 51 6.44 -5.26 7.90
N TYR A 52 6.09 -5.70 6.69
CA TYR A 52 4.71 -5.75 6.23
C TYR A 52 4.11 -7.09 6.69
N ASP A 53 3.13 -7.06 7.59
CA ASP A 53 2.49 -8.25 8.14
C ASP A 53 1.36 -8.80 7.26
N HIS A 54 0.95 -8.04 6.24
CA HIS A 54 0.11 -8.53 5.16
C HIS A 54 0.60 -8.01 3.81
N ILE A 55 0.70 -8.89 2.83
CA ILE A 55 1.23 -8.57 1.50
C ILE A 55 0.30 -9.15 0.44
N ILE A 56 -0.17 -8.28 -0.45
CA ILE A 56 -1.05 -8.60 -1.56
C ILE A 56 -0.35 -8.25 -2.87
N GLY A 57 -0.33 -9.17 -3.83
CA GLY A 57 0.01 -8.85 -5.22
C GLY A 57 -1.24 -8.78 -6.09
N THR A 58 -1.21 -7.93 -7.12
CA THR A 58 -2.31 -7.79 -8.08
C THR A 58 -1.91 -8.32 -9.45
N SER A 59 -2.76 -9.14 -10.07
CA SER A 59 -2.54 -9.65 -11.43
C SER A 59 -3.86 -10.10 -12.06
N GLU A 60 -3.96 -10.05 -13.40
CA GLU A 60 -5.09 -10.64 -14.11
C GLU A 60 -5.16 -12.16 -13.95
N HIS A 61 -4.03 -12.80 -13.61
CA HIS A 61 -3.90 -14.23 -13.32
C HIS A 61 -4.15 -14.59 -11.84
N GLY A 62 -4.43 -13.59 -10.99
CA GLY A 62 -4.72 -13.80 -9.58
C GLY A 62 -6.12 -14.39 -9.32
N GLU A 63 -6.37 -14.75 -8.08
CA GLU A 63 -7.68 -15.24 -7.64
C GLU A 63 -8.74 -14.14 -7.80
N THR A 64 -9.92 -14.54 -8.28
CA THR A 64 -11.07 -13.65 -8.41
C THR A 64 -11.99 -13.84 -7.21
N ILE A 65 -11.96 -12.88 -6.30
CA ILE A 65 -12.88 -12.79 -5.16
C ILE A 65 -13.62 -11.46 -5.32
N ILE A 66 -14.92 -11.41 -5.03
CA ILE A 66 -15.61 -10.11 -5.05
C ILE A 66 -15.25 -9.31 -3.77
N SER A 67 -15.10 -8.00 -3.90
CA SER A 67 -14.65 -7.13 -2.79
C SER A 67 -15.50 -7.29 -1.50
N SER A 68 -16.80 -7.53 -1.62
CA SER A 68 -17.68 -7.77 -0.47
C SER A 68 -17.37 -9.07 0.28
N GLU A 69 -16.83 -10.08 -0.41
CA GLU A 69 -16.51 -11.40 0.14
C GLU A 69 -15.04 -11.53 0.56
N LEU A 70 -14.16 -10.62 0.11
CA LEU A 70 -12.76 -10.64 0.50
C LEU A 70 -12.63 -10.34 2.00
N ILE A 71 -12.14 -11.32 2.76
CA ILE A 71 -11.83 -11.18 4.18
C ILE A 71 -10.32 -11.04 4.32
N LEU A 72 -9.87 -9.86 4.74
CA LEU A 72 -8.48 -9.65 5.13
C LEU A 72 -8.33 -9.92 6.63
N PRO A 73 -7.25 -10.58 7.08
CA PRO A 73 -6.93 -10.67 8.49
C PRO A 73 -6.65 -9.28 9.06
N SER A 74 -6.68 -9.14 10.39
CA SER A 74 -6.19 -7.92 11.04
C SER A 74 -4.69 -7.75 10.73
N PHE A 75 -4.28 -6.53 10.39
CA PHE A 75 -2.92 -6.18 10.03
C PHE A 75 -2.56 -4.79 10.54
N ARG A 76 -1.26 -4.53 10.72
CA ARG A 76 -0.74 -3.19 11.04
C ARG A 76 -0.16 -2.50 9.81
N HIS A 77 0.48 -3.25 8.92
CA HIS A 77 1.23 -2.75 7.78
C HIS A 77 0.96 -3.59 6.53
N LEU A 78 -0.04 -3.18 5.75
CA LEU A 78 -0.38 -3.78 4.46
C LEU A 78 0.51 -3.24 3.34
N LEU A 79 1.06 -4.16 2.53
CA LEU A 79 1.69 -3.87 1.24
C LEU A 79 0.80 -4.38 0.10
N ILE A 80 0.47 -3.52 -0.86
CA ILE A 80 -0.19 -3.90 -2.12
C ILE A 80 0.80 -3.64 -3.24
N ALA A 81 1.20 -4.70 -3.94
CA ALA A 81 2.16 -4.65 -5.03
C ALA A 81 1.44 -4.67 -6.39
N PHE A 82 1.95 -3.84 -7.31
CA PHE A 82 1.47 -3.73 -8.69
C PHE A 82 2.62 -4.00 -9.65
N GLY A 83 2.34 -4.77 -10.69
CA GLY A 83 3.29 -5.08 -11.76
C GLY A 83 3.39 -3.98 -12.81
N GLY A 84 4.43 -4.09 -13.64
CA GLY A 84 4.59 -3.31 -14.87
C GLY A 84 3.83 -3.95 -16.04
N LEU A 85 4.35 -3.74 -17.26
CA LEU A 85 3.73 -4.29 -18.47
C LEU A 85 3.69 -5.83 -18.49
N ALA A 86 4.73 -6.48 -17.94
CA ALA A 86 4.82 -7.94 -17.86
C ALA A 86 4.39 -8.49 -16.48
N GLY A 87 3.68 -7.69 -15.67
CA GLY A 87 3.18 -8.13 -14.37
C GLY A 87 4.23 -8.09 -13.26
N LEU A 88 3.90 -8.74 -12.13
CA LEU A 88 4.83 -8.91 -11.00
C LEU A 88 5.74 -10.12 -11.21
N GLU A 89 5.32 -11.04 -12.06
CA GLU A 89 6.04 -12.24 -12.47
C GLU A 89 7.42 -11.89 -13.03
N GLU A 90 7.50 -10.89 -13.91
CA GLU A 90 8.79 -10.36 -14.41
C GLU A 90 9.69 -9.86 -13.26
N SER A 91 9.12 -9.13 -12.29
CA SER A 91 9.89 -8.63 -11.14
C SER A 91 10.35 -9.74 -10.20
N ILE A 92 9.66 -10.89 -10.17
CA ILE A 92 10.05 -12.08 -9.42
C ILE A 92 11.18 -12.81 -10.15
N GLU A 93 11.05 -13.01 -11.46
CA GLU A 93 12.03 -13.69 -12.30
C GLU A 93 13.38 -12.96 -12.34
N GLU A 94 13.37 -11.62 -12.39
CA GLU A 94 14.57 -10.79 -12.42
C GLU A 94 15.22 -10.59 -11.04
N ASP A 95 14.57 -11.00 -9.94
CA ASP A 95 15.13 -10.88 -8.59
C ASP A 95 15.90 -12.15 -8.17
N PRO A 96 17.24 -12.08 -8.01
CA PRO A 96 18.03 -13.26 -7.67
C PRO A 96 17.67 -13.90 -6.32
N ASN A 97 17.07 -13.14 -5.40
CA ASN A 97 16.62 -13.64 -4.09
C ASN A 97 15.28 -14.39 -4.16
N LEU A 98 14.57 -14.29 -5.29
CA LEU A 98 13.28 -14.94 -5.54
C LEU A 98 13.36 -16.02 -6.63
N ASN A 99 14.57 -16.38 -7.06
CA ASN A 99 14.81 -17.43 -8.05
C ASN A 99 14.00 -18.72 -7.78
N GLY A 100 13.23 -19.14 -8.78
CA GLY A 100 12.43 -20.36 -8.74
C GLY A 100 11.14 -20.26 -7.92
N LYS A 101 10.78 -19.08 -7.42
CA LYS A 101 9.49 -18.83 -6.76
C LYS A 101 8.42 -18.42 -7.77
N GLY A 102 7.19 -18.88 -7.56
CA GLY A 102 6.01 -18.33 -8.21
C GLY A 102 5.44 -17.14 -7.46
N ALA A 103 4.45 -16.45 -8.08
CA ALA A 103 3.77 -15.32 -7.46
C ALA A 103 3.18 -15.66 -6.08
N ASN A 104 2.55 -16.82 -5.93
CA ASN A 104 1.94 -17.24 -4.66
C ASN A 104 2.96 -17.58 -3.55
N ASP A 105 4.23 -17.84 -3.90
CA ASP A 105 5.30 -18.03 -2.91
C ASP A 105 5.80 -16.69 -2.32
N VAL A 106 5.59 -15.60 -3.07
CA VAL A 106 6.00 -14.23 -2.69
C VAL A 106 4.83 -13.46 -2.09
N PHE A 107 3.64 -13.64 -2.65
CA PHE A 107 2.40 -12.99 -2.29
C PHE A 107 1.40 -14.04 -1.80
N PRO A 108 1.24 -14.23 -0.48
CA PRO A 108 0.26 -15.17 0.06
C PRO A 108 -1.18 -14.87 -0.39
N CYS A 109 -1.45 -13.63 -0.80
CA CYS A 109 -2.68 -13.21 -1.44
C CYS A 109 -2.34 -12.59 -2.80
N TYR A 110 -2.80 -13.21 -3.88
CA TYR A 110 -2.54 -12.77 -5.25
C TYR A 110 -3.86 -12.67 -6.01
N LEU A 111 -4.30 -11.44 -6.32
CA LEU A 111 -5.70 -11.17 -6.66
C LEU A 111 -5.88 -10.50 -8.03
N ASN A 112 -6.95 -10.89 -8.72
CA ASN A 112 -7.50 -10.14 -9.83
C ASN A 112 -8.59 -9.18 -9.32
N THR A 113 -8.30 -7.88 -9.36
CA THR A 113 -9.18 -6.81 -8.88
C THR A 113 -10.13 -6.26 -9.95
N CYS A 114 -9.99 -6.71 -11.21
CA CYS A 114 -10.83 -6.32 -12.33
C CYS A 114 -11.16 -7.53 -13.23
N PRO A 115 -11.97 -8.48 -12.72
CA PRO A 115 -12.34 -9.65 -13.51
C PRO A 115 -13.16 -9.24 -14.74
N ASN A 116 -12.98 -9.97 -15.84
CA ASN A 116 -13.63 -9.70 -17.13
C ASN A 116 -13.26 -8.32 -17.72
N GLN A 117 -12.02 -7.87 -17.53
CA GLN A 117 -11.52 -6.66 -18.16
C GLN A 117 -11.79 -6.66 -19.67
N GLY A 118 -12.30 -5.54 -20.19
CA GLY A 118 -12.63 -5.38 -21.62
C GLY A 118 -11.42 -5.02 -22.48
N SER A 119 -10.27 -4.75 -21.86
CA SER A 119 -8.99 -4.50 -22.52
C SER A 119 -8.06 -5.70 -22.38
N ARG A 120 -7.13 -5.85 -23.32
CA ARG A 120 -6.06 -6.85 -23.19
C ARG A 120 -5.14 -6.56 -22.00
N THR A 121 -4.95 -5.29 -21.68
CA THR A 121 -4.07 -4.85 -20.59
C THR A 121 -4.74 -3.68 -19.89
N ILE A 122 -4.63 -3.65 -18.56
CA ILE A 122 -4.91 -2.48 -17.73
C ILE A 122 -3.56 -1.89 -17.34
N ARG A 123 -3.33 -0.61 -17.63
CA ARG A 123 -2.05 0.03 -17.29
C ARG A 123 -1.92 0.16 -15.77
N THR A 124 -0.70 0.14 -15.25
CA THR A 124 -0.44 0.16 -13.79
C THR A 124 -1.15 1.33 -13.08
N GLU A 125 -1.20 2.52 -13.69
CA GLU A 125 -1.89 3.69 -13.16
C GLU A 125 -3.42 3.55 -13.12
N GLU A 126 -4.02 2.77 -14.03
CA GLU A 126 -5.45 2.43 -14.03
C GLU A 126 -5.74 1.35 -12.99
N ALA A 127 -4.89 0.32 -12.96
CA ALA A 127 -4.97 -0.79 -12.03
C ALA A 127 -4.86 -0.32 -10.56
N LEU A 128 -4.03 0.69 -10.29
CA LEU A 128 -3.89 1.29 -8.97
C LEU A 128 -5.23 1.83 -8.47
N LEU A 129 -5.93 2.63 -9.27
CA LEU A 129 -7.21 3.22 -8.87
C LEU A 129 -8.31 2.16 -8.70
N ILE A 130 -8.42 1.22 -9.64
CA ILE A 130 -9.40 0.12 -9.58
C ILE A 130 -9.18 -0.72 -8.33
N SER A 131 -7.92 -1.11 -8.07
CA SER A 131 -7.57 -1.99 -6.97
C SER A 131 -7.75 -1.30 -5.62
N LEU A 132 -7.33 -0.04 -5.47
CA LEU A 132 -7.53 0.68 -4.20
C LEU A 132 -9.02 0.88 -3.87
N GLN A 133 -9.88 1.11 -4.88
CA GLN A 133 -11.32 1.12 -4.68
C GLN A 133 -11.86 -0.26 -4.30
N TYR A 134 -11.39 -1.31 -4.98
CA TYR A 134 -11.75 -2.69 -4.66
C TYR A 134 -11.36 -3.06 -3.21
N PHE A 135 -10.21 -2.61 -2.71
CA PHE A 135 -9.74 -2.91 -1.35
C PHE A 135 -10.31 -2.00 -0.25
N GLN A 136 -10.97 -0.89 -0.59
CA GLN A 136 -11.44 0.11 0.38
C GLN A 136 -12.27 -0.51 1.52
N ASP A 137 -13.30 -1.29 1.16
CA ASP A 137 -14.18 -1.92 2.13
C ASP A 137 -13.51 -3.09 2.88
N PRO A 138 -12.82 -4.04 2.22
CA PRO A 138 -12.01 -5.07 2.89
C PRO A 138 -11.04 -4.51 3.93
N ILE A 139 -10.26 -3.48 3.57
CA ILE A 139 -9.28 -2.85 4.46
C ILE A 139 -9.99 -2.19 5.66
N ARG A 140 -11.09 -1.49 5.42
CA ARG A 140 -11.85 -0.84 6.49
C ARG A 140 -12.41 -1.87 7.47
N ARG A 141 -12.94 -3.00 6.98
CA ARG A 141 -13.42 -4.10 7.84
C ARG A 141 -12.31 -4.68 8.70
N ALA A 142 -11.13 -4.91 8.12
CA ALA A 142 -9.97 -5.45 8.83
C ALA A 142 -9.44 -4.48 9.91
N GLY A 143 -9.42 -3.17 9.63
CA GLY A 143 -8.97 -2.15 10.58
C GLY A 143 -9.93 -1.90 11.75
N MET A 144 -11.24 -2.12 11.55
CA MET A 144 -12.26 -1.99 12.62
C MET A 144 -12.25 -3.14 13.63
N ALA A 145 -11.56 -4.25 13.34
CA ALA A 145 -11.46 -5.42 14.21
C ALA A 145 -10.32 -5.33 15.25
N SER A 146 -9.67 -4.17 15.38
CA SER A 146 -8.53 -3.89 16.25
C SER A 146 -8.91 -3.07 17.47
#